data_AF-A0A2V7FM80-F1
#
_entry.id   AF-A0A2V7FM80-F1
#
_cell.length_a   1.000
_cell.length_b   1.000
_cell.length_c   1.000
_cell.angle_alpha   90.00
_cell.angle_beta   90.00
_cell.angle_gamma   90.00
#
_symmetry.space_group_name_H-M   'P 1'
#
loop_
_entity.id
_entity.type
_entity.pdbx_description
1 polymer ?
#
loop_
_entity_poly.entity_id
_entity_poly.type
_entity_poly.pdbx_seq_one_letter_code
_entity_poly.pdbx_strand_id
1 'polypeptide(L)'
;TAGKLITTLPIGGGVDAAAFDPGTGLAFASNGDGTLTVVREDGPDAFHVVANVPTRQGARTMALDERSHRVYLVTAEFGPTPAAAAGQPRPRPPIVPGTFALMVLEP
;
A
#
# COMPACT_ATOMS: atom_id res chain seq x y z
N THR A 1 24.58 15.39 -4.07
CA THR A 1 24.56 14.12 -4.84
C THR A 1 23.12 13.84 -5.22
N ALA A 2 22.79 13.82 -6.51
CA ALA A 2 21.44 13.44 -6.95
C ALA A 2 21.32 11.91 -6.89
N GLY A 3 20.17 11.39 -6.43
CA GLY A 3 19.88 9.97 -6.53
C GLY A 3 19.83 9.53 -8.00
N LYS A 4 20.32 8.33 -8.29
CA LYS A 4 20.20 7.69 -9.61
C LYS A 4 19.06 6.68 -9.54
N LEU A 5 18.12 6.72 -10.49
CA LEU A 5 17.15 5.64 -10.66
C LEU A 5 17.90 4.38 -11.13
N ILE A 6 17.82 3.31 -10.35
CA ILE A 6 18.48 2.03 -10.63
C ILE A 6 17.55 1.01 -11.27
N THR A 7 16.26 1.02 -10.91
CA THR A 7 15.23 0.15 -11.50
C THR A 7 13.82 0.69 -11.26
N THR A 8 12.84 0.15 -11.98
CA THR A 8 11.41 0.38 -11.78
C THR A 8 10.70 -0.97 -11.80
N LEU A 9 9.86 -1.22 -10.80
CA LEU A 9 9.05 -2.44 -10.70
C LEU A 9 7.57 -2.10 -10.71
N PRO A 10 6.72 -2.98 -11.27
CA PRO A 10 5.27 -2.78 -11.23
C PRO A 10 4.73 -2.96 -9.81
N ILE A 11 3.75 -2.13 -9.45
CA ILE A 11 2.97 -2.21 -8.20
C ILE A 11 1.47 -2.17 -8.50
N GLY A 12 0.64 -2.42 -7.49
CA GLY A 12 -0.80 -2.23 -7.59
C GLY A 12 -1.24 -0.77 -7.79
N GLY A 13 -2.51 -0.59 -8.11
CA GLY A 13 -3.12 0.70 -8.41
C GLY A 13 -3.41 1.55 -7.17
N GLY A 14 -3.20 2.86 -7.28
CA GLY A 14 -3.62 3.82 -6.26
C GLY A 14 -2.81 3.78 -4.97
N VAL A 15 -1.50 3.53 -5.08
CA VAL A 15 -0.53 3.59 -3.98
C VAL A 15 -0.62 4.90 -3.19
N ASP A 16 -0.37 4.82 -1.89
CA ASP A 16 -0.31 5.99 -1.01
C ASP A 16 0.94 5.98 -0.12
N ALA A 17 1.43 4.81 0.30
CA ALA A 17 2.65 4.68 1.09
C ALA A 17 3.61 3.62 0.53
N ALA A 18 4.90 3.82 0.80
CA ALA A 18 5.97 2.85 0.59
C ALA A 18 6.94 2.86 1.78
N ALA A 19 7.49 1.70 2.12
CA ALA A 19 8.47 1.55 3.20
C ALA A 19 9.47 0.46 2.85
N PHE A 20 10.67 0.54 3.42
CA PHE A 20 11.71 -0.48 3.30
C PHE A 20 12.10 -1.00 4.67
N ASP A 21 12.13 -2.31 4.82
CA ASP A 21 12.62 -3.00 6.01
C ASP A 21 14.08 -3.44 5.77
N PRO A 22 15.07 -2.74 6.35
CA PRO A 22 16.47 -3.09 6.18
C PRO A 22 16.85 -4.40 6.89
N GLY A 23 16.06 -4.86 7.85
CA GLY A 23 16.29 -6.13 8.55
C GLY A 23 15.95 -7.35 7.68
N THR A 24 14.95 -7.23 6.80
CA THR A 24 14.51 -8.33 5.92
C THR A 24 14.90 -8.14 4.45
N GLY A 25 15.35 -6.93 4.07
CA GLY A 25 15.59 -6.56 2.68
C GLY A 25 14.29 -6.52 1.86
N LEU A 26 13.16 -6.15 2.49
CA LEU A 26 11.87 -6.09 1.82
C LEU A 26 11.40 -4.64 1.70
N ALA A 27 10.96 -4.25 0.50
CA ALA A 27 10.22 -3.02 0.27
C ALA A 27 8.73 -3.34 0.07
N PHE A 28 7.90 -2.42 0.55
CA PHE A 28 6.45 -2.54 0.54
C PHE A 28 5.83 -1.32 -0.15
N ALA A 29 4.81 -1.55 -0.97
CA ALA A 29 3.96 -0.50 -1.53
C ALA A 29 2.49 -0.85 -1.30
N SER A 30 1.79 -0.04 -0.50
CA SER A 30 0.39 -0.28 -0.11
C SER A 30 -0.56 0.40 -1.07
N ASN A 31 -1.41 -0.39 -1.72
CA ASN A 31 -2.16 0.01 -2.91
C ASN A 31 -3.66 0.11 -2.63
N GLY A 32 -4.30 1.14 -3.19
CA GLY A 32 -5.74 1.39 -3.04
C GLY A 32 -6.62 0.36 -3.73
N ASP A 33 -6.08 -0.41 -4.67
CA ASP A 33 -6.76 -1.52 -5.33
C ASP A 33 -6.96 -2.76 -4.42
N GLY A 34 -6.44 -2.73 -3.20
CA GLY A 34 -6.55 -3.84 -2.25
C GLY A 34 -5.41 -4.83 -2.37
N THR A 35 -4.21 -4.35 -2.67
CA THR A 35 -2.98 -5.15 -2.64
C THR A 35 -1.88 -4.46 -1.82
N LEU A 36 -0.97 -5.26 -1.27
CA LEU A 36 0.34 -4.81 -0.82
C LEU A 36 1.38 -5.45 -1.75
N THR A 37 2.05 -4.64 -2.56
CA THR A 37 3.17 -5.14 -3.36
C THR A 37 4.39 -5.28 -2.47
N VAL A 38 5.00 -6.47 -2.46
CA VAL A 38 6.21 -6.78 -1.71
C VAL A 38 7.34 -7.01 -2.70
N VAL A 39 8.44 -6.29 -2.52
CA VAL A 39 9.64 -6.34 -3.34
C VAL A 39 10.79 -6.80 -2.46
N ARG A 40 11.65 -7.68 -2.98
CA ARG A 40 12.90 -8.08 -2.32
C ARG A 40 14.08 -7.36 -2.96
N GLU A 41 15.00 -6.89 -2.11
CA GLU A 41 16.36 -6.52 -2.50
C GLU A 41 17.22 -7.78 -2.54
N ASP A 42 17.76 -8.12 -3.71
CA ASP A 42 18.71 -9.23 -3.90
C ASP A 42 20.16 -8.74 -3.89
N GLY A 43 20.36 -7.43 -4.07
CA GLY A 43 21.66 -6.77 -4.05
C GLY A 43 21.53 -5.28 -4.38
N PRO A 44 22.65 -4.52 -4.41
CA PRO A 44 22.62 -3.05 -4.47
C PRO A 44 21.87 -2.43 -5.66
N ASP A 45 21.77 -3.17 -6.77
CA ASP A 45 21.10 -2.75 -7.99
C ASP A 45 20.07 -3.80 -8.50
N ALA A 46 19.73 -4.79 -7.67
CA ALA A 46 18.91 -5.94 -8.06
C ALA A 46 17.71 -6.12 -7.13
N PHE A 47 16.51 -6.01 -7.70
CA PHE A 47 15.24 -6.10 -6.98
C PHE A 47 14.22 -6.86 -7.81
N HIS A 48 13.32 -7.58 -7.16
CA HIS A 48 12.17 -8.19 -7.81
C HIS A 48 10.92 -8.18 -6.94
N VAL A 49 9.75 -8.17 -7.57
CA VAL A 49 8.47 -8.35 -6.88
C VAL A 49 8.37 -9.81 -6.43
N VAL A 50 8.28 -10.04 -5.13
CA VAL A 50 8.09 -11.39 -4.57
C VAL A 50 6.61 -11.74 -4.45
N ALA A 51 5.74 -10.75 -4.20
CA ALA A 51 4.32 -10.98 -4.03
C ALA A 51 3.49 -9.71 -4.24
N ASN A 52 2.23 -9.91 -4.63
CA ASN A 52 1.16 -8.95 -4.40
C ASN A 52 0.19 -9.59 -3.41
N VAL A 53 0.31 -9.21 -2.14
CA VAL A 53 -0.51 -9.79 -1.08
C VAL A 53 -1.90 -9.16 -1.14
N PRO A 54 -2.99 -9.95 -1.20
CA PRO A 54 -4.33 -9.42 -1.13
C PRO A 54 -4.57 -8.70 0.21
N THR A 55 -5.08 -7.48 0.14
CA THR A 55 -5.52 -6.70 1.29
C THR A 55 -7.00 -6.34 1.10
N ARG A 56 -7.44 -5.22 1.68
CA ARG A 56 -8.78 -4.68 1.45
C ARG A 56 -8.69 -3.43 0.59
N GLN A 57 -9.67 -3.23 -0.29
CA GLN A 57 -9.75 -2.00 -1.09
C GLN A 57 -9.64 -0.76 -0.20
N GLY A 58 -8.83 0.20 -0.63
CA GLY A 58 -8.56 1.43 0.13
C GLY A 58 -7.55 1.30 1.28
N ALA A 59 -7.03 0.09 1.59
CA ALA A 59 -6.01 -0.14 2.62
C ALA A 59 -4.60 0.28 2.15
N ARG A 60 -4.46 1.55 1.78
CA ARG A 60 -3.27 2.10 1.11
C ARG A 60 -2.36 2.92 2.01
N THR A 61 -2.82 3.32 3.19
CA THR A 61 -1.94 3.89 4.22
C THR A 61 -1.24 2.76 4.98
N MET A 62 -0.01 3.01 5.43
CA MET A 62 0.83 1.95 6.01
C MET A 62 1.75 2.48 7.11
N ALA A 63 1.99 1.64 8.12
CA ALA A 63 3.13 1.74 9.03
C ALA A 63 3.90 0.40 9.05
N LEU A 64 5.23 0.49 9.10
CA LEU A 64 6.14 -0.66 9.24
C LEU A 64 6.78 -0.61 10.64
N ASP A 65 6.73 -1.71 11.38
CA ASP A 65 7.54 -1.93 12.59
C ASP A 65 8.74 -2.79 12.24
N GLU A 66 9.91 -2.17 12.04
CA GLU A 66 11.17 -2.82 11.67
C GLU A 66 11.72 -3.75 12.76
N ARG A 67 11.23 -3.66 14.01
CA ARG A 67 11.69 -4.56 15.09
C ARG A 67 10.96 -5.90 15.05
N SER A 68 9.68 -5.89 14.69
CA SER A 68 8.89 -7.12 14.54
C SER A 68 8.68 -7.52 13.08
N HIS A 69 9.15 -6.71 12.13
CA HIS A 69 8.94 -6.85 10.68
C HIS A 69 7.46 -6.90 10.27
N ARG A 70 6.60 -6.22 11.04
CA ARG A 70 5.14 -6.21 10.81
C ARG A 70 4.71 -5.00 10.02
N VAL A 71 3.79 -5.21 9.10
CA VAL A 71 3.15 -4.14 8.34
C VAL A 71 1.72 -3.96 8.83
N TYR A 72 1.36 -2.72 9.14
CA TYR A 72 0.04 -2.32 9.59
C TYR A 72 -0.65 -1.49 8.51
N LEU A 73 -1.83 -1.93 8.08
CA LEU A 73 -2.67 -1.22 7.12
C LEU A 73 -4.02 -0.90 7.76
N VAL A 74 -4.64 0.19 7.34
CA VAL A 74 -5.98 0.56 7.81
C VAL A 74 -6.91 0.86 6.66
N THR A 75 -8.18 0.51 6.82
CA THR A 75 -9.25 0.88 5.88
C THR A 75 -10.60 0.90 6.58
N ALA A 76 -11.66 1.18 5.82
CA ALA A 76 -13.04 0.97 6.20
C ALA A 76 -13.83 0.45 4.99
N GLU A 77 -15.07 0.02 5.21
CA GLU A 77 -15.97 -0.23 4.08
C GLU A 77 -16.46 1.10 3.49
N PHE A 78 -16.56 1.13 2.17
CA PHE A 78 -16.99 2.30 1.42
C PHE A 78 -18.36 2.03 0.82
N GLY A 79 -19.29 2.98 0.98
CA GLY A 79 -20.56 2.98 0.30
C GLY A 79 -20.42 3.26 -1.20
N PRO A 80 -21.54 3.32 -1.95
CA PRO A 80 -21.49 3.63 -3.37
C PRO A 80 -20.94 5.05 -3.61
N THR A 81 -20.07 5.19 -4.61
CA THR A 81 -19.59 6.50 -5.05
C THR A 81 -20.76 7.33 -5.58
N PRO A 82 -21.02 8.54 -5.04
CA PRO A 82 -22.07 9.41 -5.55
C PRO A 82 -21.86 9.78 -7.02
N ALA A 83 -22.91 10.18 -7.71
CA ALA A 83 -22.78 10.75 -9.05
C ALA A 83 -21.97 12.04 -9.03
N ALA A 84 -21.14 12.27 -10.05
CA ALA A 84 -20.41 13.52 -10.21
C ALA A 84 -21.37 14.70 -10.39
N ALA A 85 -21.08 15.82 -9.73
CA ALA A 85 -21.83 17.05 -9.83
C ALA A 85 -20.90 18.22 -10.18
N ALA A 86 -21.45 19.33 -10.71
CA ALA A 86 -20.65 20.48 -11.13
C ALA A 86 -19.72 21.03 -10.01
N GLY A 87 -20.16 20.99 -8.75
CA GLY A 87 -19.37 21.40 -7.59
C GLY A 87 -18.48 20.30 -6.99
N GLN A 88 -18.65 19.04 -7.42
CA GLN A 88 -17.95 17.86 -6.92
C GLN A 88 -17.77 16.84 -8.08
N PRO A 89 -16.86 17.10 -9.03
CA PRO A 89 -16.70 16.26 -10.22
C PRO A 89 -16.05 14.89 -9.92
N ARG A 90 -15.44 14.74 -8.74
CA ARG A 90 -14.80 13.49 -8.26
C ARG A 90 -15.24 13.20 -6.83
N PRO A 91 -16.51 12.86 -6.61
CA PRO A 91 -17.00 12.58 -5.27
C PRO A 91 -16.31 11.32 -4.72
N ARG A 92 -16.05 11.33 -3.42
CA ARG A 92 -15.52 10.15 -2.72
C ARG A 92 -16.67 9.30 -2.20
N PRO A 93 -16.55 7.97 -2.21
CA PRO A 93 -17.54 7.13 -1.54
C PRO A 93 -17.54 7.44 -0.03
N PRO A 94 -18.73 7.52 0.60
CA PRO A 94 -18.82 7.70 2.05
C PRO A 94 -18.30 6.45 2.77
N ILE A 95 -17.74 6.63 3.96
CA ILE A 95 -17.37 5.50 4.84
C ILE A 95 -18.63 4.95 5.53
N VAL A 96 -18.76 3.62 5.55
CA VAL A 96 -19.80 2.95 6.32
C VAL A 96 -19.46 3.01 7.82
N PRO A 97 -20.32 3.59 8.69
CA PRO A 97 -20.04 3.70 10.11
C PRO A 97 -19.74 2.35 10.78
N GLY A 98 -18.74 2.31 11.66
CA GLY A 98 -18.38 1.11 12.44
C GLY A 98 -17.56 0.06 11.70
N THR A 99 -17.11 0.32 10.48
CA THR A 99 -16.39 -0.65 9.62
C THR A 99 -14.88 -0.41 9.54
N PHE A 100 -14.34 0.48 10.38
CA PHE A 100 -12.90 0.67 10.49
C PHE A 100 -12.22 -0.66 10.81
N ALA A 101 -11.16 -0.98 10.07
CA ALA A 101 -10.39 -2.19 10.23
C ALA A 101 -8.90 -1.86 10.24
N LEU A 102 -8.19 -2.44 11.21
CA LEU A 102 -6.74 -2.55 11.23
C LEU A 102 -6.37 -3.95 10.73
N MET A 103 -5.49 -4.01 9.74
CA MET A 103 -4.90 -5.24 9.25
C MET A 103 -3.44 -5.30 9.71
N VAL A 104 -3.04 -6.44 10.24
CA VAL A 104 -1.64 -6.73 10.60
C VAL A 104 -1.17 -7.82 9.66
N LEU A 105 -0.10 -7.53 8.92
CA LEU A 105 0.60 -8.50 8.11
C LEU A 105 1.86 -8.90 8.88
N GLU A 106 1.92 -10.19 9.17
CA GLU A 106 3.05 -10.83 9.83
C GLU A 106 4.17 -11.14 8.82
N PRO A 107 5.43 -11.30 9.27
CA PRO A 107 6.57 -11.61 8.41
C PRO A 107 6.45 -12.91 7.60
#